data_AF-A0A3B8JZB6-F1
#
_entry.id   AF-A0A3B8JZB6-F1
#
_cell.length_a   1.000
_cell.length_b   1.000
_cell.length_c   1.000
_cell.angle_alpha   90.00
_cell.angle_beta   90.00
_cell.angle_gamma   90.00
#
_symmetry.space_group_name_H-M   'P 1'
#
loop_
_entity.id
_entity.type
_entity.pdbx_description
1 polymer ?
#
loop_
_entity_poly.entity_id
_entity_poly.type
_entity_poly.pdbx_seq_one_letter_code
_entity_poly.pdbx_strand_id
1 'polypeptide(L)'
;RVRNAFIPPTALKMLRQVDDIRGRGVSLRSVMSAGEALGAQIYEWAEDALDIRINEMWGQTEFNYIVGNCSQIMAVKPGSMGKSYPGHRVEPIDESG
;
A
#
# COMPACT_ATOMS: atom_id res chain seq x y z
N ARG A 1 12.69 13.60 -10.80
CA ARG A 1 11.29 13.56 -10.31
C ARG A 1 11.00 12.17 -9.77
N VAL A 2 10.68 12.02 -8.48
CA VAL A 2 10.28 10.73 -7.91
C VAL A 2 8.90 10.35 -8.42
N ARG A 3 8.71 9.08 -8.82
CA ARG A 3 7.44 8.57 -9.35
C ARG A 3 6.93 7.33 -8.62
N ASN A 4 7.79 6.60 -7.93
CA ASN A 4 7.41 5.42 -7.19
C ASN A 4 8.03 5.55 -5.81
N ALA A 5 7.24 5.29 -4.76
CA ALA A 5 7.71 5.45 -3.40
C ALA A 5 7.16 4.32 -2.51
N PHE A 6 8.02 3.86 -1.61
CA PHE A 6 7.58 3.15 -0.41
C PHE A 6 7.36 4.16 0.70
N ILE A 7 6.14 4.21 1.24
CA ILE A 7 5.77 5.16 2.30
C ILE A 7 5.01 4.37 3.37
N PRO A 8 5.54 4.23 4.60
CA PRO A 8 4.82 3.57 5.69
C PRO A 8 3.51 4.28 6.04
N PRO A 9 2.50 3.57 6.61
CA PRO A 9 1.23 4.17 7.01
C PRO A 9 1.37 5.38 7.92
N THR A 10 2.30 5.33 8.87
CA THR A 10 2.59 6.46 9.76
C THR A 10 3.05 7.71 9.00
N ALA A 11 3.91 7.56 7.99
CA ALA A 11 4.34 8.69 7.15
C ALA A 11 3.20 9.21 6.25
N LEU A 12 2.31 8.34 5.76
CA LEU A 12 1.13 8.75 5.01
C LEU A 12 0.15 9.55 5.88
N LYS A 13 -0.06 9.14 7.15
CA LYS A 13 -0.86 9.88 8.12
C LYS A 13 -0.30 11.29 8.38
N MET A 14 1.03 11.43 8.43
CA MET A 14 1.69 12.73 8.54
C MET A 14 1.50 13.56 7.25
N LEU A 15 1.70 12.94 6.08
CA LEU A 15 1.53 13.60 4.79
C LEU A 15 0.09 14.13 4.60
N ARG A 16 -0.92 13.44 5.14
CA ARG A 16 -2.32 13.89 5.14
C ARG A 16 -2.55 15.27 5.79
N GLN A 17 -1.65 15.72 6.65
CA GLN A 17 -1.74 17.04 7.29
C GLN A 17 -1.23 18.18 6.39
N VAL A 18 -0.69 17.86 5.21
CA VAL A 18 -0.16 18.84 4.27
C VAL A 18 -1.21 19.20 3.22
N ASP A 19 -1.55 20.47 3.13
CA ASP A 19 -2.47 20.96 2.10
C ASP A 19 -1.80 21.09 0.72
N ASP A 20 -2.60 20.88 -0.33
CA ASP A 20 -2.24 21.05 -1.74
C ASP A 20 -0.95 20.32 -2.17
N ILE A 21 -0.86 19.03 -1.83
CA ILE A 21 0.33 18.21 -2.10
C ILE A 21 0.65 18.16 -3.61
N ARG A 22 -0.38 18.09 -4.46
CA ARG A 22 -0.21 18.08 -5.93
C ARG A 22 0.24 19.45 -6.45
N GLY A 23 -0.29 20.56 -5.95
CA GLY A 23 0.16 21.91 -6.32
C GLY A 23 1.60 22.20 -5.89
N ARG A 24 2.09 21.52 -4.84
CA ARG A 24 3.51 21.52 -4.44
C ARG A 24 4.43 20.68 -5.34
N GLY A 25 3.91 20.13 -6.44
CA GLY A 25 4.70 19.42 -7.47
C GLY A 25 4.87 17.91 -7.23
N VAL A 26 4.23 17.35 -6.21
CA VAL A 26 4.24 15.89 -5.97
C VAL A 26 3.36 15.22 -7.03
N SER A 27 3.94 14.27 -7.74
CA SER A 27 3.24 13.50 -8.78
C SER A 27 3.85 12.10 -8.83
N LEU A 28 3.28 11.25 -7.98
CA LEU A 28 3.64 9.86 -7.87
C LEU A 28 2.73 9.04 -8.80
N ARG A 29 3.27 7.97 -9.37
CA ARG A 29 2.54 6.97 -10.16
C ARG A 29 2.07 5.83 -9.26
N SER A 30 2.93 5.37 -8.35
CA SER A 30 2.64 4.21 -7.52
C SER A 30 3.23 4.39 -6.13
N VAL A 31 2.40 4.12 -5.13
CA VAL A 31 2.82 4.05 -3.73
C VAL A 31 2.60 2.64 -3.24
N MET A 32 3.62 2.10 -2.57
CA MET A 32 3.57 0.85 -1.82
C MET A 32 3.69 1.19 -0.34
N SER A 33 2.95 0.46 0.50
CA SER A 33 2.93 0.67 1.95
C SER A 33 2.93 -0.67 2.67
N ALA A 34 3.69 -0.79 3.75
CA ALA A 34 3.79 -2.01 4.56
C ALA A 34 4.22 -1.68 5.99
N GLY A 35 4.25 -2.70 6.85
CA GLY A 35 4.73 -2.64 8.24
C GLY A 35 3.65 -2.36 9.27
N GLU A 36 2.59 -1.67 8.89
CA GLU A 36 1.38 -1.45 9.70
C GLU A 36 0.15 -1.56 8.79
N ALA A 37 -1.03 -1.69 9.39
CA ALA A 37 -2.29 -1.59 8.65
C ALA A 37 -2.49 -0.15 8.14
N LEU A 38 -2.78 0.00 6.85
CA LEU A 38 -2.99 1.30 6.22
C LEU A 38 -4.25 2.01 6.74
N GLY A 39 -5.35 1.25 6.89
CA GLY A 39 -6.67 1.77 7.25
C GLY A 39 -7.40 2.42 6.06
N ALA A 40 -8.73 2.21 6.00
CA ALA A 40 -9.55 2.67 4.86
C ALA A 40 -9.51 4.19 4.64
N GLN A 41 -9.51 4.98 5.71
CA GLN A 41 -9.48 6.45 5.63
C GLN A 41 -8.20 7.00 4.96
N ILE A 42 -7.05 6.34 5.13
CA ILE A 42 -5.80 6.77 4.49
C ILE A 42 -5.79 6.35 3.02
N TYR A 43 -6.39 5.20 2.71
CA TYR A 43 -6.56 4.77 1.33
C TYR A 43 -7.44 5.75 0.54
N GLU A 44 -8.62 6.08 1.05
CA GLU A 44 -9.56 7.03 0.45
C GLU A 44 -8.92 8.42 0.28
N TRP A 45 -8.27 8.92 1.33
CA TRP A 45 -7.53 10.19 1.24
C TRP A 45 -6.45 10.18 0.16
N ALA A 46 -5.72 9.08 -0.03
CA ALA A 46 -4.68 9.00 -1.04
C ALA A 46 -5.25 8.98 -2.46
N GLU A 47 -6.40 8.35 -2.67
CA GLU A 47 -7.12 8.44 -3.95
C GLU A 47 -7.53 9.90 -4.23
N ASP A 48 -8.12 10.58 -3.26
CA ASP A 48 -8.64 11.94 -3.45
C ASP A 48 -7.54 13.01 -3.56
N ALA A 49 -6.59 13.01 -2.63
CA ALA A 49 -5.59 14.08 -2.50
C ALA A 49 -4.34 13.85 -3.36
N LEU A 50 -3.98 12.60 -3.62
CA LEU A 50 -2.76 12.24 -4.36
C LEU A 50 -3.04 11.62 -5.73
N ASP A 51 -4.29 11.25 -6.04
CA ASP A 51 -4.68 10.57 -7.28
C ASP A 51 -3.99 9.20 -7.42
N ILE A 52 -3.87 8.47 -6.29
CA ILE A 52 -3.13 7.21 -6.21
C ILE A 52 -3.89 6.17 -5.40
N ARG A 53 -3.97 4.97 -5.97
CA ARG A 53 -4.34 3.75 -5.26
C ARG A 53 -3.11 3.14 -4.59
N ILE A 54 -3.07 3.19 -3.26
CA ILE A 54 -1.96 2.62 -2.49
C ILE A 54 -1.98 1.09 -2.61
N ASN A 55 -0.82 0.52 -2.91
CA ASN A 55 -0.61 -0.92 -2.92
C ASN A 55 -0.10 -1.34 -1.55
N GLU A 56 -1.01 -1.72 -0.66
CA GLU A 56 -0.64 -2.31 0.64
C GLU A 56 0.01 -3.67 0.40
N MET A 57 1.06 -3.95 1.15
CA MET A 57 1.86 -5.17 1.08
C MET A 57 2.14 -5.71 2.47
N TRP A 58 2.37 -7.01 2.54
CA TRP A 58 2.74 -7.69 3.76
C TRP A 58 4.04 -8.46 3.58
N GLY A 59 4.84 -8.42 4.63
CA GLY A 59 6.18 -8.94 4.66
C GLY A 59 6.77 -8.99 6.06
N GLN A 60 7.83 -9.79 6.22
CA GLN A 60 8.66 -9.82 7.43
C GLN A 60 10.14 -9.84 7.04
N THR A 61 11.02 -9.68 8.01
CA THR A 61 12.48 -9.63 7.79
C THR A 61 12.99 -10.87 7.04
N GLU A 62 12.40 -12.03 7.32
CA GLU A 62 12.79 -13.35 6.84
C GLU A 62 12.49 -13.60 5.37
N PHE A 63 11.40 -13.01 4.85
CA PHE A 63 10.92 -13.28 3.49
C PHE A 63 10.61 -12.01 2.68
N ASN A 64 10.92 -10.82 3.21
CA ASN A 64 10.58 -9.54 2.59
C ASN A 64 9.06 -9.49 2.28
N TYR A 65 8.62 -8.93 1.15
CA TYR A 65 7.22 -8.85 0.76
C TYR A 65 6.81 -9.99 -0.18
N ILE A 66 5.83 -10.79 0.24
CA ILE A 66 5.32 -11.92 -0.56
C ILE A 66 3.81 -11.87 -0.82
N VAL A 67 3.10 -10.94 -0.16
CA VAL A 67 1.68 -10.66 -0.38
C VAL A 67 1.53 -9.16 -0.61
N GLY A 68 0.70 -8.79 -1.57
CA GLY A 68 0.40 -7.38 -1.80
C GLY A 68 -0.74 -7.15 -2.79
N ASN A 69 -1.16 -5.89 -2.84
CA ASN A 69 -2.08 -5.39 -3.85
C ASN A 69 -1.33 -4.95 -5.10
N CYS A 70 -2.01 -5.01 -6.24
CA CYS A 70 -1.57 -4.34 -7.46
C CYS A 70 -2.77 -3.73 -8.16
N SER A 71 -2.96 -2.43 -7.96
CA SER A 71 -4.11 -1.66 -8.47
C SER A 71 -4.21 -1.61 -9.99
N GLN A 72 -3.16 -2.04 -10.71
CA GLN A 72 -3.17 -2.17 -12.18
C GLN A 72 -3.80 -3.47 -12.67
N ILE A 73 -3.82 -4.53 -11.86
CA ILE A 73 -4.29 -5.86 -12.29
C ILE A 73 -5.47 -6.38 -11.45
N MET A 74 -5.73 -5.76 -10.29
CA MET A 74 -6.84 -6.12 -9.42
C MET A 74 -7.39 -4.89 -8.71
N ALA A 75 -8.70 -4.93 -8.41
CA ALA A 75 -9.31 -3.96 -7.52
C ALA A 75 -8.68 -4.09 -6.12
N VAL A 76 -8.26 -2.96 -5.55
CA VAL A 76 -7.75 -2.93 -4.18
C VAL A 76 -8.94 -2.90 -3.24
N LYS A 77 -8.93 -3.78 -2.23
CA LYS A 77 -9.92 -3.78 -1.16
C LYS A 77 -9.28 -3.17 0.09
N PRO A 78 -9.75 -2.01 0.59
CA PRO A 78 -9.23 -1.44 1.82
C PRO A 78 -9.23 -2.44 2.99
N GLY A 79 -8.10 -2.54 3.70
CA GLY A 79 -7.89 -3.50 4.78
C GLY A 79 -7.56 -4.92 4.32
N SER A 80 -7.45 -5.19 3.01
CA SER A 80 -6.91 -6.44 2.49
C SER A 80 -5.43 -6.29 2.17
N MET A 81 -4.63 -7.26 2.63
CA MET A 81 -3.21 -7.38 2.26
C MET A 81 -3.02 -7.68 0.76
N GLY A 82 -4.07 -8.08 0.04
CA GLY A 82 -4.01 -8.43 -1.38
C GLY A 82 -3.81 -9.92 -1.61
N LYS A 83 -3.00 -10.28 -2.61
CA LYS A 83 -2.75 -11.67 -3.03
C LYS A 83 -1.28 -12.01 -2.95
N SER A 84 -0.95 -13.30 -2.93
CA SER A 84 0.44 -13.74 -3.04
C SER A 84 1.05 -13.28 -4.36
N TYR A 85 2.30 -12.85 -4.30
CA TYR A 85 3.06 -12.49 -5.49
C TYR A 85 3.40 -13.73 -6.32
N PRO A 86 3.56 -13.57 -7.65
CA PRO A 86 3.95 -14.67 -8.52
C PRO A 86 5.14 -15.46 -7.96
N GLY A 87 5.06 -16.79 -7.98
CA GLY A 87 6.08 -17.68 -7.42
C GLY A 87 5.91 -18.03 -5.94
N HIS A 88 4.93 -17.43 -5.23
CA HIS A 88 4.70 -17.68 -3.80
C HIS A 88 3.35 -18.38 -3.57
N ARG A 89 3.37 -19.39 -2.71
CA ARG A 89 2.17 -20.03 -2.14
C ARG A 89 2.00 -19.49 -0.72
N VAL A 90 0.92 -18.75 -0.48
CA VAL A 90 0.57 -18.23 0.86
C VAL A 90 -0.84 -18.67 1.16
N GLU A 91 -0.98 -19.49 2.20
CA GLU A 91 -2.25 -20.10 2.59
C GLU A 91 -2.36 -20.01 4.13
N PRO A 92 -3.54 -19.65 4.66
CA PRO A 92 -3.79 -19.82 6.09
C PRO A 92 -3.77 -21.31 6.40
N ILE A 93 -3.01 -21.68 7.43
CA ILE A 93 -2.97 -23.04 7.96
C ILE A 93 -3.71 -23.05 9.29
N ASP A 94 -4.45 -24.12 9.57
CA ASP A 94 -5.07 -24.32 10.88
C ASP A 94 -4.12 -25.06 11.83
N GLU A 95 -4.59 -25.40 13.02
CA GLU A 95 -3.78 -26.05 14.06
C GLU A 95 -3.31 -27.47 13.69
N SER A 96 -3.97 -28.11 12.71
CA SER A 96 -3.64 -29.46 12.22
C SER A 96 -2.72 -29.45 11.00
N GLY A 97 -2.43 -28.27 10.44
CA GLY A 97 -1.69 -28.09 9.18
C GLY A 97 -2.59 -28.11 7.95
#